data_AF-A0A4Q4VG91-F1
#
_entry.id   AF-A0A4Q4VG91-F1
#
_cell.length_a   1.000
_cell.length_b   1.000
_cell.length_c   1.000
_cell.angle_alpha   90.00
_cell.angle_beta   90.00
_cell.angle_gamma   90.00
#
_symmetry.space_group_name_H-M   'P 1'
#
loop_
_entity.id
_entity.type
_entity.pdbx_description
1 polymer ?
#
loop_
_entity_poly.entity_id
_entity_poly.type
_entity_poly.pdbx_seq_one_letter_code
_entity_poly.pdbx_strand_id
1 'polypeptide(L)'
;MMQMIKEKTSRFFKSGKKPAPPNTDAEAGTDMLADLLHMTTKKPEWKPHRAVGVAFINFIAGHETTTAITTAALALICTNPGAKARIMASAPDHDGTYTQTCIKETLLRPATSFSLSRIVPPANANADGAGEGLRVHGYAIPAGTAAGVHVPIMHQNTEIFGLDAVVFRPEPWLEGWDEGPESR
;
A
#
# COMPACT_ATOMS: atom_id res chain seq x y z
N MET A 1 18.97 -7.55 -10.56
CA MET A 1 17.90 -8.17 -9.74
C MET A 1 17.34 -9.46 -10.33
N MET A 2 16.83 -9.47 -11.57
CA MET A 2 16.24 -10.67 -12.17
C MET A 2 17.25 -11.84 -12.25
N GLN A 3 18.53 -11.53 -12.40
CA GLN A 3 19.64 -12.48 -12.30
C GLN A 3 19.78 -13.11 -10.91
N MET A 4 19.72 -12.30 -9.84
CA MET A 4 19.71 -12.78 -8.45
C MET A 4 18.52 -13.71 -8.16
N ILE A 5 17.33 -13.39 -8.67
CA ILE A 5 16.13 -14.24 -8.50
C ILE A 5 16.33 -15.58 -9.23
N LYS A 6 16.84 -15.56 -10.47
CA LYS A 6 17.16 -16.78 -11.23
C LYS A 6 18.20 -17.64 -10.52
N GLU A 7 19.26 -17.02 -9.99
CA GLU A 7 20.33 -17.71 -9.26
C GLU A 7 19.85 -18.34 -7.94
N LYS A 8 19.05 -17.62 -7.15
CA LYS A 8 18.44 -18.17 -5.91
C LYS A 8 17.48 -19.31 -6.23
N THR A 9 16.64 -19.15 -7.26
CA THR A 9 15.72 -20.21 -7.73
C THR A 9 16.49 -21.44 -8.18
N SER A 10 17.55 -21.28 -8.98
CA SER A 10 18.41 -22.39 -9.39
C SER A 10 19.07 -23.08 -8.20
N ARG A 11 19.53 -22.34 -7.19
CA ARG A 11 20.14 -22.90 -5.98
C ARG A 11 19.14 -23.73 -5.18
N PHE A 12 17.90 -23.26 -5.06
CA PHE A 12 16.83 -23.98 -4.36
C PHE A 12 16.58 -25.37 -4.96
N PHE A 13 16.42 -25.46 -6.29
CA PHE A 13 16.19 -26.77 -6.94
C PHE A 13 17.41 -27.67 -6.97
N LYS A 14 18.63 -27.12 -6.99
CA LYS A 14 19.87 -27.90 -6.92
C LYS A 14 20.17 -28.44 -5.52
N SER A 15 19.67 -27.77 -4.48
CA SER A 15 19.96 -28.10 -3.07
C SER A 15 19.44 -29.48 -2.66
N GLY A 16 18.33 -29.97 -3.26
CA GLY A 16 17.70 -31.26 -2.90
C GLY A 16 17.13 -31.32 -1.46
N LYS A 17 17.62 -30.49 -0.54
CA LYS A 17 17.14 -30.30 0.81
C LYS A 17 15.90 -29.41 0.79
N LYS A 18 14.79 -29.95 1.31
CA LYS A 18 13.67 -29.13 1.78
C LYS A 18 14.22 -28.17 2.84
N PRO A 19 14.07 -26.85 2.70
CA PRO A 19 14.35 -25.93 3.80
C PRO A 19 13.56 -26.39 5.03
N ALA A 20 14.17 -26.35 6.21
CA ALA A 20 13.45 -26.66 7.45
C ALA A 20 12.20 -25.77 7.55
N PRO A 21 11.07 -26.27 8.08
CA PRO A 21 9.96 -25.40 8.42
C PRO A 21 10.48 -24.32 9.39
N PRO A 22 9.95 -23.08 9.32
CA PRO A 22 10.35 -22.03 10.25
C PRO A 22 10.04 -22.52 11.67
N ASN A 23 11.09 -22.78 12.45
CA ASN A 23 10.99 -23.05 13.87
C ASN A 23 10.84 -21.69 14.57
N THR A 24 9.90 -21.55 15.50
CA THR A 24 9.44 -20.26 16.03
C THR A 24 10.48 -19.42 16.76
N ASP A 25 11.69 -19.93 17.02
CA ASP A 25 12.65 -19.25 17.89
C ASP A 25 14.09 -19.19 17.33
N ALA A 26 14.28 -19.48 16.04
CA ALA A 26 15.56 -19.26 15.37
C ALA A 26 15.36 -19.01 13.86
N GLU A 27 15.79 -17.84 13.36
CA GLU A 27 16.67 -17.70 12.18
C GLU A 27 16.52 -16.31 11.52
N ALA A 28 17.58 -15.53 11.61
CA ALA A 28 17.96 -14.68 10.49
C ALA A 28 18.27 -15.60 9.28
N GLY A 29 17.37 -15.77 8.30
CA GLY A 29 17.75 -16.65 7.18
C GLY A 29 16.81 -16.92 6.02
N THR A 30 15.49 -16.71 6.10
CA THR A 30 14.59 -16.99 4.98
C THR A 30 13.92 -15.73 4.46
N ASP A 31 14.12 -15.44 3.17
CA ASP A 31 13.47 -14.32 2.48
C ASP A 31 12.18 -14.77 1.80
N MET A 32 11.34 -13.82 1.39
CA MET A 32 10.05 -14.10 0.74
C MET A 32 10.17 -15.04 -0.47
N LEU A 33 11.26 -14.98 -1.24
CA LEU A 33 11.45 -15.88 -2.38
C LEU A 33 11.70 -17.32 -1.90
N ALA A 34 12.48 -17.50 -0.82
CA ALA A 34 12.67 -18.81 -0.20
C ALA A 34 11.35 -19.41 0.29
N ASP A 35 10.49 -18.60 0.92
CA ASP A 35 9.16 -19.05 1.39
C ASP A 35 8.23 -19.44 0.24
N LEU A 36 8.16 -18.60 -0.81
CA LEU A 36 7.36 -18.87 -1.99
C LEU A 36 7.85 -20.12 -2.75
N LEU A 37 9.15 -20.38 -2.76
CA LEU A 37 9.72 -21.62 -3.32
C LEU A 37 9.43 -22.82 -2.41
N HIS A 38 9.49 -22.67 -1.08
CA HIS A 38 9.14 -23.74 -0.16
C HIS A 38 7.69 -24.21 -0.34
N MET A 39 6.76 -23.29 -0.67
CA MET A 39 5.38 -23.65 -1.00
C MET A 39 5.26 -24.66 -2.15
N THR A 40 6.21 -24.72 -3.10
CA THR A 40 6.16 -25.71 -4.21
C THR A 40 6.34 -27.14 -3.72
N THR A 41 6.85 -27.32 -2.48
CA THR A 41 7.03 -28.63 -1.84
C THR A 41 5.79 -29.07 -1.06
N LYS A 42 4.92 -28.12 -0.68
CA LYS A 42 3.70 -28.35 0.10
C LYS A 42 2.44 -28.41 -0.77
N LYS A 43 2.44 -27.69 -1.90
CA LYS A 43 1.29 -27.51 -2.79
C LYS A 43 1.67 -27.87 -4.24
N PRO A 44 1.31 -29.06 -4.75
CA PRO A 44 1.69 -29.50 -6.11
C PRO A 44 1.20 -28.58 -7.24
N GLU A 45 0.09 -27.86 -7.02
CA GLU A 45 -0.49 -26.86 -7.91
C GLU A 45 0.31 -25.54 -7.94
N TRP A 46 1.11 -25.27 -6.90
CA TRP A 46 1.97 -24.10 -6.83
C TRP A 46 3.30 -24.37 -7.54
N LYS A 47 3.42 -23.82 -8.75
CA LYS A 47 4.59 -24.05 -9.61
C LYS A 47 5.69 -23.02 -9.39
N PRO A 48 6.98 -23.36 -9.62
CA PRO A 48 8.11 -22.47 -9.38
C PRO A 48 8.04 -21.12 -10.12
N HIS A 49 7.50 -21.10 -11.35
CA HIS A 49 7.35 -19.85 -12.10
C HIS A 49 6.38 -18.87 -11.43
N ARG A 50 5.36 -19.37 -10.68
CA ARG A 50 4.45 -18.53 -9.91
C ARG A 50 5.15 -17.92 -8.69
N ALA A 51 5.98 -18.71 -7.99
CA ALA A 51 6.81 -18.21 -6.89
C ALA A 51 7.73 -17.05 -7.34
N VAL A 52 8.42 -17.25 -8.46
CA VAL A 52 9.27 -16.22 -9.08
C VAL A 52 8.45 -15.01 -9.52
N GLY A 53 7.30 -15.23 -10.16
CA GLY A 53 6.42 -14.16 -10.61
C GLY A 53 5.89 -13.30 -9.47
N VAL A 54 5.47 -13.91 -8.36
CA VAL A 54 4.98 -13.19 -7.18
C VAL A 54 6.10 -12.43 -6.47
N ALA A 55 7.28 -13.02 -6.33
CA ALA A 55 8.44 -12.30 -5.79
C ALA A 55 8.79 -11.06 -6.64
N PHE A 56 8.70 -11.19 -7.96
CA PHE A 56 8.98 -10.11 -8.89
C PHE A 56 7.93 -8.99 -8.84
N ILE A 57 6.63 -9.34 -8.83
CA ILE A 57 5.57 -8.32 -8.80
C ILE A 57 5.58 -7.55 -7.48
N ASN A 58 5.86 -8.22 -6.35
CA ASN A 58 6.01 -7.55 -5.06
C ASN A 58 7.17 -6.56 -5.06
N PHE A 59 8.28 -6.90 -5.71
CA PHE A 59 9.40 -5.97 -5.85
C PHE A 59 9.03 -4.73 -6.66
N ILE A 60 8.44 -4.90 -7.84
CA ILE A 60 8.05 -3.76 -8.69
C ILE A 60 7.02 -2.88 -7.99
N ALA A 61 5.98 -3.51 -7.44
CA ALA A 61 4.93 -2.81 -6.71
C ALA A 61 5.53 -2.00 -5.55
N GLY A 62 6.40 -2.63 -4.74
CA GLY A 62 7.05 -1.97 -3.61
C GLY A 62 8.01 -0.85 -4.03
N HIS A 63 8.78 -1.03 -5.12
CA HIS A 63 9.74 -0.04 -5.60
C HIS A 63 9.07 1.27 -5.99
N GLU A 64 8.08 1.21 -6.89
CA GLU A 64 7.41 2.39 -7.42
C GLU A 64 6.66 3.14 -6.31
N THR A 65 5.87 2.44 -5.49
CA THR A 65 5.08 3.10 -4.44
C THR A 65 5.96 3.70 -3.36
N THR A 66 7.01 2.99 -2.92
CA THR A 66 7.92 3.49 -1.88
C THR A 66 8.69 4.70 -2.36
N THR A 67 9.22 4.66 -3.59
CA THR A 67 9.95 5.79 -4.17
C THR A 67 9.05 7.01 -4.28
N ALA A 68 7.84 6.85 -4.85
CA ALA A 68 6.90 7.96 -5.03
C ALA A 68 6.50 8.60 -3.69
N ILE A 69 6.15 7.79 -2.68
CA ILE A 69 5.75 8.29 -1.36
C ILE A 69 6.93 8.94 -0.63
N THR A 70 8.12 8.35 -0.69
CA THR A 70 9.31 8.89 -0.01
C THR A 70 9.74 10.23 -0.63
N THR A 71 9.72 10.33 -1.97
CA THR A 71 9.97 11.59 -2.68
C THR A 71 8.92 12.64 -2.33
N ALA A 72 7.64 12.28 -2.30
CA ALA A 72 6.57 13.19 -1.91
C ALA A 72 6.74 13.68 -0.45
N ALA A 73 7.08 12.78 0.48
CA ALA A 73 7.29 13.13 1.88
C ALA A 73 8.46 14.11 2.04
N LEU A 74 9.59 13.83 1.39
CA LEU A 74 10.74 14.74 1.37
C LEU A 74 10.38 16.11 0.78
N ALA A 75 9.65 16.13 -0.35
CA ALA A 75 9.23 17.38 -0.98
C ALA A 75 8.31 18.19 -0.06
N LEU A 76 7.29 17.56 0.52
CA LEU A 76 6.34 18.21 1.43
C LEU A 76 7.03 18.71 2.70
N ILE A 77 7.89 17.90 3.32
CA ILE A 77 8.67 18.33 4.50
C ILE A 77 9.57 19.52 4.14
N CYS A 78 10.33 19.44 3.04
CA CYS A 78 11.28 20.49 2.68
C CYS A 78 10.63 21.79 2.23
N THR A 79 9.42 21.74 1.70
CA THR A 79 8.65 22.93 1.27
C THR A 79 7.80 23.54 2.38
N ASN A 80 7.72 22.89 3.56
CA ASN A 80 7.05 23.40 4.75
C ASN A 80 8.10 23.73 5.84
N PRO A 81 8.54 25.00 5.97
CA PRO A 81 9.64 25.38 6.86
C PRO A 81 9.43 25.00 8.33
N GLY A 82 8.19 25.10 8.83
CA GLY A 82 7.85 24.70 10.20
C GLY A 82 8.05 23.21 10.43
N ALA A 83 7.58 22.37 9.50
CA ALA A 83 7.75 20.92 9.59
C ALA A 83 9.24 20.53 9.53
N LYS A 84 9.98 21.10 8.56
CA LYS A 84 11.43 20.91 8.43
C LYS A 84 12.17 21.30 9.71
N ALA A 85 11.90 22.48 10.27
CA ALA A 85 12.57 22.96 11.47
C ALA A 85 12.32 22.03 12.67
N ARG A 86 11.09 21.55 12.84
CA ARG A 86 10.73 20.64 13.92
C ARG A 86 11.42 19.27 13.81
N ILE A 87 11.48 18.70 12.60
CA ILE A 87 12.24 17.44 12.36
C ILE A 87 13.74 17.64 12.65
N MET A 88 14.32 18.74 12.17
CA MET A 88 15.75 19.01 12.39
C MET A 88 16.07 19.22 13.88
N ALA A 89 15.15 19.78 14.65
CA ALA A 89 15.32 19.97 16.09
C ALA A 89 15.27 18.65 16.87
N SER A 90 14.47 17.67 16.44
CA SER A 90 14.38 16.34 17.10
C SER A 90 15.38 15.31 16.60
N ALA A 91 16.12 15.62 15.51
CA ALA A 91 17.09 14.72 14.90
C ALA A 91 18.24 14.27 15.85
N PRO A 92 18.82 15.12 16.73
CA PRO A 92 19.88 14.69 17.65
C PRO A 92 19.43 13.58 18.61
N ASP A 93 18.18 13.62 19.05
CA ASP A 93 17.59 12.65 19.97
C ASP A 93 17.14 11.37 19.28
N HIS A 94 17.32 11.28 17.95
CA HIS A 94 16.82 10.19 17.11
C HIS A 94 15.31 9.96 17.25
N ASP A 95 14.58 11.01 17.64
CA ASP A 95 13.13 10.96 17.77
C ASP A 95 12.47 11.15 16.40
N GLY A 96 11.95 10.04 15.88
CA GLY A 96 11.23 9.98 14.62
C GLY A 96 9.73 10.28 14.73
N THR A 97 9.20 10.61 15.91
CA THR A 97 7.75 10.74 16.13
C THR A 97 7.11 11.76 15.19
N TYR A 98 7.66 12.96 15.09
CA TYR A 98 7.13 13.99 14.19
C TYR A 98 7.43 13.68 12.70
N THR A 99 8.54 13.00 12.41
CA THR A 99 8.80 12.50 11.05
C THR A 99 7.73 11.48 10.62
N GLN A 100 7.29 10.60 11.52
CA GLN A 100 6.22 9.65 11.25
C GLN A 100 4.88 10.35 10.99
N THR A 101 4.55 11.43 11.71
CA THR A 101 3.33 12.18 11.42
C THR A 101 3.39 12.86 10.06
N CYS A 102 4.54 13.40 9.66
CA CYS A 102 4.73 13.95 8.31
C CYS A 102 4.57 12.87 7.22
N ILE A 103 5.03 11.64 7.47
CA ILE A 103 4.84 10.51 6.56
C ILE A 103 3.35 10.16 6.47
N LYS A 104 2.65 10.02 7.60
CA LYS A 104 1.18 9.76 7.62
C LYS A 104 0.42 10.85 6.86
N GLU A 105 0.77 12.10 7.10
CA GLU A 105 0.18 13.25 6.43
C GLU A 105 0.46 13.27 4.92
N THR A 106 1.61 12.76 4.49
CA THR A 106 1.92 12.56 3.06
C THR A 106 1.01 11.51 2.43
N LEU A 107 0.63 10.44 3.16
CA LEU A 107 -0.22 9.37 2.64
C LEU A 107 -1.65 9.83 2.30
N LEU A 108 -2.09 10.98 2.81
CA LEU A 108 -3.34 11.61 2.39
C LEU A 108 -3.24 12.28 1.01
N ARG A 109 -2.03 12.53 0.52
CA ARG A 109 -1.75 13.06 -0.83
C ARG A 109 -0.84 12.10 -1.58
N PRO A 110 -1.29 10.85 -1.83
CA PRO A 110 -0.42 9.87 -2.45
C PRO A 110 -0.08 10.32 -3.88
N ALA A 111 1.21 10.36 -4.18
CA ALA A 111 1.71 10.72 -5.51
C ALA A 111 1.32 9.69 -6.59
N THR A 112 0.98 8.46 -6.16
CA THR A 112 0.44 7.40 -7.02
C THR A 112 -1.04 7.22 -6.73
N SER A 113 -1.88 7.38 -7.75
CA SER A 113 -3.27 6.97 -7.68
C SER A 113 -3.62 6.06 -8.86
N PHE A 114 -3.94 4.82 -8.54
CA PHE A 114 -4.65 3.94 -9.44
C PHE A 114 -6.09 3.87 -8.94
N SER A 115 -7.04 4.21 -9.78
CA SER A 115 -8.47 4.16 -9.42
C SER A 115 -8.99 2.73 -9.19
N LEU A 116 -8.15 1.71 -9.48
CA LEU A 116 -8.42 0.27 -9.37
C LEU A 116 -9.86 -0.07 -9.74
N SER A 117 -10.33 0.48 -10.88
CA SER A 117 -11.73 0.36 -11.27
C SER A 117 -12.16 -1.10 -11.41
N ARG A 118 -13.44 -1.36 -11.17
CA ARG A 118 -14.10 -2.65 -11.40
C ARG A 118 -15.16 -2.45 -12.47
N ILE A 119 -15.31 -3.47 -13.31
CA ILE A 119 -16.40 -3.52 -14.28
C ILE A 119 -17.67 -3.89 -13.53
N VAL A 120 -18.70 -3.07 -13.67
CA VAL A 120 -20.02 -3.33 -13.10
C VAL A 120 -20.59 -4.61 -13.73
N PRO A 121 -20.98 -5.61 -12.91
CA PRO A 121 -21.49 -6.86 -13.42
C PRO A 121 -22.85 -6.68 -14.14
N PRO A 122 -23.21 -7.60 -15.05
CA PRO A 122 -24.51 -7.58 -15.71
C PRO A 122 -25.69 -7.71 -14.73
N ALA A 123 -25.57 -8.57 -13.72
CA ALA A 123 -26.59 -8.79 -12.71
C ALA A 123 -26.31 -7.95 -11.45
N ASN A 124 -27.36 -7.36 -10.88
CA ASN A 124 -27.25 -6.56 -9.66
C ASN A 124 -26.81 -7.43 -8.47
N ALA A 125 -25.67 -7.07 -7.88
CA ALA A 125 -25.08 -7.76 -6.73
C ALA A 125 -25.61 -7.24 -5.37
N ASN A 126 -26.46 -6.21 -5.36
CA ASN A 126 -26.99 -5.60 -4.14
C ASN A 126 -28.41 -6.12 -3.83
N ALA A 127 -28.73 -6.16 -2.53
CA ALA A 127 -29.72 -7.01 -1.84
C ALA A 127 -31.20 -6.94 -2.26
N ASP A 128 -31.54 -6.19 -3.30
CA ASP A 128 -32.94 -5.96 -3.72
C ASP A 128 -33.33 -6.84 -4.93
N GLY A 129 -32.37 -7.61 -5.47
CA GLY A 129 -32.61 -8.81 -6.28
C GLY A 129 -33.25 -8.63 -7.66
N ALA A 130 -33.59 -7.42 -8.11
CA ALA A 130 -34.18 -7.20 -9.43
C ALA A 130 -33.52 -6.04 -10.18
N GLY A 131 -32.77 -6.34 -11.25
CA GLY A 131 -32.23 -5.36 -12.21
C GLY A 131 -30.86 -5.71 -12.80
N GLU A 132 -30.52 -5.05 -13.92
CA GLU A 132 -29.18 -5.05 -14.52
C GLU A 132 -28.31 -3.94 -13.93
N GLY A 133 -27.00 -4.17 -13.78
CA GLY A 133 -26.04 -3.16 -13.29
C GLY A 133 -25.94 -3.02 -11.77
N LEU A 134 -25.42 -1.90 -11.26
CA LEU A 134 -25.15 -1.65 -9.83
C LEU A 134 -25.96 -0.45 -9.33
N ARG A 135 -26.58 -0.53 -8.15
CA ARG A 135 -27.22 0.62 -7.48
C ARG A 135 -26.49 1.02 -6.21
N VAL A 136 -26.08 2.29 -6.11
CA VAL A 136 -25.39 2.86 -4.94
C VAL A 136 -26.06 4.18 -4.56
N HIS A 137 -26.51 4.31 -3.30
CA HIS A 137 -27.19 5.51 -2.79
C HIS A 137 -28.31 6.05 -3.72
N GLY A 138 -29.10 5.15 -4.32
CA GLY A 138 -30.22 5.50 -5.22
C GLY A 138 -29.82 5.69 -6.70
N TYR A 139 -28.54 5.87 -7.00
CA TYR A 139 -28.02 6.01 -8.37
C TYR A 139 -27.81 4.66 -9.04
N ALA A 140 -28.24 4.54 -10.30
CA ALA A 140 -28.02 3.35 -11.13
C ALA A 140 -26.75 3.52 -11.99
N ILE A 141 -25.86 2.54 -11.93
CA ILE A 141 -24.63 2.47 -12.71
C ILE A 141 -24.78 1.30 -13.69
N PRO A 142 -24.75 1.54 -15.02
CA PRO A 142 -24.99 0.50 -16.01
C PRO A 142 -23.97 -0.64 -15.97
N ALA A 143 -24.41 -1.84 -16.35
CA ALA A 143 -23.52 -2.98 -16.58
C ALA A 143 -22.43 -2.65 -17.60
N GLY A 144 -21.22 -3.20 -17.40
CA GLY A 144 -20.07 -2.94 -18.26
C GLY A 144 -19.34 -1.62 -17.97
N THR A 145 -19.89 -0.75 -17.11
CA THR A 145 -19.22 0.49 -16.69
C THR A 145 -17.99 0.19 -15.84
N ALA A 146 -16.85 0.82 -16.13
CA ALA A 146 -15.69 0.82 -15.25
C ALA A 146 -15.89 1.83 -14.11
N ALA A 147 -16.30 1.36 -12.93
CA ALA A 147 -16.49 2.17 -11.75
C ALA A 147 -15.24 2.08 -10.85
N GLY A 148 -14.70 3.22 -10.43
CA GLY A 148 -13.51 3.29 -9.58
C GLY A 148 -13.48 4.59 -8.80
N VAL A 149 -12.48 4.74 -7.94
CA VAL A 149 -12.41 5.85 -7.00
C VAL A 149 -11.06 6.54 -7.14
N HIS A 150 -11.07 7.87 -7.27
CA HIS A 150 -9.83 8.64 -7.30
C HIS A 150 -9.46 9.12 -5.90
N VAL A 151 -8.69 8.29 -5.19
CA VAL A 151 -8.35 8.46 -3.77
C VAL A 151 -7.76 9.84 -3.42
N PRO A 152 -6.79 10.41 -4.18
CA PRO A 152 -6.23 11.73 -3.83
C PRO A 152 -7.26 12.85 -3.82
N ILE A 153 -8.30 12.76 -4.64
CA ILE A 153 -9.37 13.77 -4.68
C ILE A 153 -10.37 13.54 -3.55
N MET A 154 -10.66 12.28 -3.21
CA MET A 154 -11.47 12.00 -2.02
C MET A 154 -10.83 12.54 -0.74
N HIS A 155 -9.51 12.41 -0.61
CA HIS A 155 -8.77 12.96 0.54
C HIS A 155 -8.76 14.49 0.60
N GLN A 156 -9.22 15.18 -0.44
CA GLN A 156 -9.39 16.64 -0.48
C GLN A 156 -10.85 17.05 -0.23
N ASN A 157 -11.77 16.09 0.00
CA ASN A 157 -13.16 16.41 0.30
C ASN A 157 -13.25 17.11 1.66
N THR A 158 -13.59 18.39 1.64
CA THR A 158 -13.67 19.24 2.84
C THR A 158 -14.80 18.86 3.78
N GLU A 159 -15.83 18.16 3.31
CA GLU A 159 -16.91 17.65 4.16
C GLU A 159 -16.43 16.50 5.06
N ILE A 160 -15.41 15.76 4.62
CA ILE A 160 -14.86 14.59 5.34
C ILE A 160 -13.58 14.96 6.09
N PHE A 161 -12.69 15.71 5.45
CA PHE A 161 -11.34 15.99 5.94
C PHE A 161 -11.14 17.42 6.47
N GLY A 162 -12.22 18.18 6.65
CA GLY A 162 -12.18 19.57 7.14
C GLY A 162 -11.84 20.59 6.06
N LEU A 163 -12.01 21.88 6.37
CA LEU A 163 -11.79 22.99 5.42
C LEU A 163 -10.33 23.08 4.94
N ASP A 164 -9.40 22.50 5.69
CA ASP A 164 -7.98 22.50 5.39
C ASP A 164 -7.49 21.18 4.75
N ALA A 165 -8.39 20.36 4.20
CA ALA A 165 -8.07 19.05 3.60
C ALA A 165 -6.90 19.07 2.58
N VAL A 166 -6.69 20.20 1.91
CA VAL A 166 -5.60 20.39 0.92
C VAL A 166 -4.27 20.83 1.55
N VAL A 167 -4.26 21.22 2.83
CA VAL A 167 -3.10 21.75 3.55
C VAL A 167 -2.26 20.60 4.12
N PHE A 168 -0.94 20.71 4.01
CA PHE A 168 -0.01 19.79 4.67
C PHE A 168 0.10 20.13 6.16
N ARG A 169 -0.65 19.43 7.01
CA ARG A 169 -0.71 19.68 8.46
C ARG A 169 -0.52 18.37 9.25
N PRO A 170 0.71 18.04 9.68
CA PRO A 170 1.00 16.80 10.41
C PRO A 170 0.47 16.72 11.85
N GLU A 171 0.08 17.85 12.43
CA GLU A 171 -0.27 18.01 13.85
C GLU A 171 -1.41 17.10 14.34
N PRO A 172 -2.52 16.88 13.59
CA PRO A 172 -3.61 16.02 14.04
C PRO A 172 -3.18 14.58 14.32
N TRP A 173 -2.12 14.09 13.68
CA TRP A 173 -1.59 12.74 13.94
C TRP A 173 -0.87 12.60 15.29
N LEU A 174 -0.55 13.72 15.96
CA LEU A 174 0.03 13.74 17.31
C LEU A 174 -1.04 13.72 18.39
N GLU A 175 -2.19 14.32 18.12
CA GLU A 175 -3.26 14.57 19.10
C GLU A 175 -4.16 13.35 19.31
N GLY A 176 -4.03 12.34 18.45
CA GLY A 176 -4.95 11.21 18.37
C GLY A 176 -6.06 11.53 17.37
N TRP A 177 -6.30 10.62 16.43
CA TRP A 177 -7.30 10.84 15.40
C TRP A 177 -8.66 10.40 15.91
N ASP A 178 -9.50 11.36 16.33
CA ASP A 178 -10.92 11.12 16.57
C ASP A 178 -11.68 11.25 15.24
N GLU A 179 -12.56 10.29 14.93
CA GLU A 179 -13.34 10.30 13.69
C GLU A 179 -14.36 11.46 13.71
N GLY A 180 -14.18 12.47 12.86
CA GLY A 180 -15.14 13.56 12.68
C GLY A 180 -14.56 14.78 11.96
N PRO A 181 -15.40 15.63 11.32
CA PRO A 181 -14.94 16.83 10.62
C PRO A 181 -14.36 17.89 11.58
N GLU A 182 -14.56 17.76 12.89
CA GLU A 182 -14.04 18.68 13.91
C GLU A 182 -12.61 18.34 14.36
N SER A 183 -12.09 17.14 14.02
CA SER A 183 -10.69 16.77 14.31
C SER A 183 -9.70 17.28 13.25
N ARG A 184 -10.18 18.02 12.24
CA ARG A 184 -9.38 18.77 11.28
C ARG A 184 -9.86 20.19 11.04
#